data_AF-A0A6G3XPA3-F1
#
_entry.id   AF-A0A6G3XPA3-F1
#
_cell.length_a   1.000
_cell.length_b   1.000
_cell.length_c   1.000
_cell.angle_alpha   90.00
_cell.angle_beta   90.00
_cell.angle_gamma   90.00
#
_symmetry.space_group_name_H-M   'P 1'
#
loop_
_entity.id
_entity.type
_entity.pdbx_description
1 polymer ?
#
loop_
_entity_poly.entity_id
_entity_poly.type
_entity_poly.pdbx_seq_one_letter_code
_entity_poly.pdbx_strand_id
1 'polypeptide(L)'
;SFGINNVALVDGQPLTLGLKELLEVYLDHRFEVVRRRSEFRRAKRRDRLHLVEGLIVALLDIDEVIRIIRDSDNSAQAKERLMAHFSLSEIQTQYILDTPLRRLTRFDRIELESERDKLDGEIEAL
;
A
#
# COMPACT_ATOMS: atom_id res chain seq x y z
N SER A 1 -5.86 -49.09 25.98
CA SER A 1 -6.93 -48.08 25.87
C SER A 1 -6.29 -46.70 25.85
N PHE A 2 -6.79 -45.77 25.03
CA PHE A 2 -6.32 -44.37 25.01
C PHE A 2 -7.43 -43.45 25.51
N GLY A 3 -7.23 -42.81 26.66
CA GLY A 3 -8.17 -41.84 27.21
C GLY A 3 -7.93 -40.47 26.58
N ILE A 4 -8.91 -39.95 25.84
CA ILE A 4 -8.82 -38.63 25.20
C ILE A 4 -9.26 -37.57 26.21
N ASN A 5 -8.40 -36.58 26.45
CA ASN A 5 -8.72 -35.35 27.16
C ASN A 5 -8.18 -34.15 26.38
N ASN A 6 -9.04 -33.54 25.57
CA ASN A 6 -8.67 -32.46 24.66
C ASN A 6 -8.73 -31.12 25.38
N VAL A 7 -7.71 -30.79 26.15
CA VAL A 7 -7.56 -29.47 26.78
C VAL A 7 -6.70 -28.58 25.90
N ALA A 8 -7.21 -27.41 25.52
CA ALA A 8 -6.50 -26.42 24.72
C ALA A 8 -6.71 -25.01 25.28
N LEU A 9 -5.83 -24.08 24.92
CA LEU A 9 -6.01 -22.67 25.24
C LEU A 9 -6.88 -22.01 24.18
N VAL A 10 -7.99 -21.41 24.60
CA VAL A 10 -8.84 -20.54 23.77
C VAL A 10 -8.86 -19.17 24.44
N ASP A 11 -8.45 -18.13 23.72
CA ASP A 11 -8.32 -16.77 24.26
C ASP A 11 -7.54 -16.68 25.58
N GLY A 12 -6.49 -17.51 25.68
CA GLY A 12 -5.61 -17.57 26.86
C GLY A 12 -6.16 -18.38 28.04
N GLN A 13 -7.35 -18.97 27.93
CA GLN A 13 -7.97 -19.77 28.98
C GLN A 13 -7.97 -21.27 28.63
N PRO A 14 -7.66 -22.17 29.58
CA PRO A 14 -7.69 -23.61 29.35
C PRO A 14 -9.14 -24.11 29.31
N LEU A 15 -9.54 -24.68 28.18
CA LEU A 15 -10.86 -25.28 27.97
C LEU A 15 -10.71 -26.74 27.51
N THR A 16 -11.60 -27.61 27.99
CA THR A 16 -11.76 -28.96 27.44
C THR A 16 -12.75 -28.91 26.28
N LEU A 17 -12.31 -29.32 25.09
CA LEU A 17 -13.06 -29.15 23.85
C LEU A 17 -13.41 -30.50 23.18
N GLY A 18 -14.61 -30.57 22.62
CA GLY A 18 -15.01 -31.62 21.68
C GLY A 18 -14.38 -31.41 20.29
N LEU A 19 -14.51 -32.41 19.42
CA LEU A 19 -13.96 -32.35 18.06
C LEU A 19 -14.52 -31.16 17.26
N LYS A 20 -15.82 -30.88 17.38
CA LYS A 20 -16.47 -29.78 16.68
C LYS A 20 -15.87 -28.43 17.10
N GLU A 21 -15.76 -28.19 18.40
CA GLU A 21 -15.23 -26.94 18.95
C GLU A 21 -13.76 -26.73 18.56
N LEU A 22 -12.95 -27.81 18.54
CA LEU A 22 -11.58 -27.75 18.02
C LEU A 22 -11.52 -27.30 16.55
N LEU A 23 -12.42 -27.82 15.72
CA LEU A 23 -12.49 -27.44 14.30
C LEU A 23 -12.99 -26.02 14.12
N GLU A 24 -13.95 -25.56 14.92
CA GLU A 24 -14.45 -24.17 14.90
C GLU A 24 -13.35 -23.18 15.28
N VAL A 25 -12.64 -23.41 16.39
CA VAL A 25 -11.50 -22.57 16.81
C VAL A 25 -10.42 -22.53 15.72
N TYR A 26 -10.12 -23.67 15.10
CA TYR A 26 -9.17 -23.72 13.99
C TYR A 26 -9.65 -22.90 12.78
N LEU A 27 -10.91 -23.04 12.36
CA LEU A 27 -11.47 -22.33 11.22
C LEU A 27 -11.53 -20.81 11.47
N ASP A 28 -11.94 -20.40 12.67
CA ASP A 28 -12.00 -18.98 13.05
C ASP A 28 -10.61 -18.34 12.98
N HIS A 29 -9.59 -19.01 13.52
CA HIS A 29 -8.21 -18.56 13.39
C HIS A 29 -7.76 -18.48 11.93
N ARG A 30 -8.13 -19.45 11.10
CA ARG A 30 -7.81 -19.44 9.66
C ARG A 30 -8.48 -18.27 8.93
N PHE A 31 -9.74 -17.96 9.23
CA PHE A 31 -10.43 -16.80 8.68
C PHE A 31 -9.74 -15.50 9.09
N GLU A 32 -9.37 -15.35 10.36
CA GLU A 32 -8.65 -14.17 10.85
C GLU A 32 -7.31 -13.99 10.13
N VAL A 33 -6.51 -15.05 10.04
CA VAL A 33 -5.21 -15.01 9.35
C VAL A 33 -5.36 -14.63 7.88
N VAL A 34 -6.34 -15.20 7.19
CA VAL A 34 -6.59 -14.87 5.77
C VAL A 34 -7.03 -13.43 5.63
N ARG A 35 -7.96 -12.95 6.49
CA ARG A 35 -8.43 -11.57 6.49
C ARG A 35 -7.28 -10.59 6.72
N ARG A 36 -6.50 -10.77 7.79
CA ARG A 36 -5.35 -9.90 8.11
C ARG A 36 -4.32 -9.87 6.98
N ARG A 37 -4.07 -11.02 6.34
CA ARG A 37 -3.18 -11.11 5.18
C ARG A 37 -3.73 -10.33 3.99
N SER A 38 -5.03 -10.45 3.68
CA SER A 38 -5.67 -9.71 2.58
C SER A 38 -5.69 -8.21 2.84
N GLU A 39 -6.03 -7.77 4.06
CA GLU A 39 -6.01 -6.37 4.47
C GLU A 39 -4.62 -5.77 4.35
N PHE A 40 -3.59 -6.44 4.87
CA PHE A 40 -2.19 -6.02 4.73
C PHE A 40 -1.78 -5.88 3.26
N ARG A 41 -2.16 -6.88 2.45
CA ARG A 41 -1.87 -6.91 1.01
C ARG A 41 -2.55 -5.78 0.24
N ARG A 42 -3.79 -5.45 0.61
CA ARG A 42 -4.57 -4.37 0.00
C ARG A 42 -4.04 -3.00 0.41
N ALA A 43 -3.72 -2.80 1.69
CA ALA A 43 -3.10 -1.58 2.18
C ALA A 43 -1.77 -1.29 1.48
N LYS A 44 -0.86 -2.28 1.44
CA LYS A 44 0.44 -2.13 0.77
C LYS A 44 0.32 -1.76 -0.72
N ARG A 45 -0.68 -2.30 -1.41
CA ARG A 45 -0.94 -1.99 -2.82
C ARG A 45 -1.49 -0.58 -2.99
N ARG A 46 -2.40 -0.15 -2.13
CA ARG A 46 -2.95 1.22 -2.13
C ARG A 46 -1.87 2.25 -1.85
N ASP A 47 -0.99 1.99 -0.88
CA ASP A 47 0.14 2.87 -0.59
C ASP A 47 1.05 3.03 -1.82
N ARG A 48 1.30 1.92 -2.54
CA ARG A 48 2.07 1.96 -3.78
C ARG A 48 1.34 2.69 -4.91
N LEU A 49 0.05 2.40 -5.11
CA LEU A 49 -0.80 3.03 -6.12
C LEU A 49 -0.81 4.55 -5.93
N HIS A 50 -0.99 5.01 -4.70
CA HIS A 50 -0.96 6.43 -4.34
C HIS A 50 0.32 7.14 -4.80
N LEU A 51 1.48 6.51 -4.62
CA LEU A 51 2.75 7.04 -5.10
C LEU A 51 2.85 7.07 -6.63
N VAL A 52 2.40 5.99 -7.28
CA VAL A 52 2.40 5.86 -8.75
C VAL A 52 1.51 6.93 -9.39
N GLU A 53 0.31 7.15 -8.84
CA GLU A 53 -0.60 8.21 -9.30
C GLU A 53 0.02 9.60 -9.20
N GLY A 54 0.71 9.88 -8.09
CA GLY A 54 1.44 11.14 -7.91
C GLY A 54 2.54 11.34 -8.95
N LEU A 55 3.31 10.29 -9.27
CA LEU A 55 4.32 10.35 -10.32
C LEU A 55 3.72 10.57 -11.71
N ILE A 56 2.60 9.91 -12.03
CA ILE A 56 1.92 10.09 -13.32
C ILE A 56 1.46 11.54 -13.47
N VAL A 57 0.87 12.13 -12.42
CA VAL A 57 0.49 13.56 -12.41
C VAL A 57 1.71 14.45 -12.62
N ALA A 58 2.81 14.18 -11.94
CA ALA A 58 4.03 14.96 -12.08
C ALA A 58 4.66 14.86 -13.48
N LEU A 59 4.61 13.67 -14.11
CA LEU A 59 5.14 13.43 -15.45
C LEU A 59 4.26 13.99 -16.57
N LEU A 60 2.97 14.19 -16.32
CA LEU A 60 2.07 14.84 -17.28
C LEU A 60 2.47 16.29 -17.54
N ASP A 61 2.98 16.99 -16.52
CA ASP A 61 3.46 18.36 -16.61
C ASP A 61 4.82 18.53 -15.91
N ILE A 62 5.81 17.80 -16.43
CA ILE A 62 7.16 17.77 -15.83
C ILE A 62 7.88 19.11 -15.91
N ASP A 63 7.58 19.91 -16.95
CA ASP A 63 8.18 21.23 -17.12
C ASP A 63 7.76 22.18 -15.99
N GLU A 64 6.48 22.16 -15.61
CA GLU A 64 5.96 22.94 -14.48
C GLU A 64 6.52 22.46 -13.15
N VAL A 65 6.63 21.13 -12.95
CA VAL A 65 7.28 20.56 -11.75
C VAL A 65 8.73 21.06 -11.62
N ILE A 66 9.51 20.97 -12.70
CA ILE A 66 10.91 21.44 -12.72
C ILE A 66 10.98 22.94 -12.47
N ARG A 67 10.07 23.71 -13.06
CA ARG A 67 10.00 25.17 -12.85
C ARG A 67 9.74 25.51 -11.39
N ILE A 68 8.74 24.91 -10.75
CA ILE A 68 8.44 25.11 -9.33
C ILE A 68 9.64 24.75 -8.46
N ILE A 69 10.32 23.64 -8.74
CA ILE A 69 11.50 23.21 -7.98
C ILE A 69 12.65 24.22 -8.12
N ARG A 70 12.93 24.69 -9.35
CA ARG A 70 14.02 25.63 -9.63
C ARG A 70 13.76 27.05 -9.15
N ASP A 71 12.49 27.47 -9.11
CA ASP A 71 12.05 28.78 -8.61
C ASP A 71 11.90 28.83 -7.08
N SER A 72 12.19 27.71 -6.39
CA SER A 72 12.08 27.61 -4.93
C SER A 72 13.43 27.75 -4.24
N ASP A 73 13.47 28.52 -3.15
CA ASP A 73 14.69 28.81 -2.39
C ASP A 73 15.23 27.59 -1.63
N ASN A 74 14.37 26.62 -1.31
CA ASN A 74 14.72 25.40 -0.62
C ASN A 74 13.69 24.27 -0.86
N SER A 75 14.05 23.05 -0.45
CA SER A 75 13.22 21.86 -0.63
C SER A 75 11.87 21.91 0.09
N ALA A 76 11.79 22.58 1.25
CA ALA A 76 10.54 22.71 2.00
C ALA A 76 9.54 23.60 1.25
N GLN A 77 10.01 24.73 0.70
CA GLN A 77 9.20 25.63 -0.12
C GLN A 77 8.75 24.93 -1.42
N ALA A 78 9.65 24.19 -2.09
CA ALA A 78 9.29 23.40 -3.28
C ALA A 78 8.19 22.38 -2.96
N LYS A 79 8.30 21.69 -1.83
CA LYS A 79 7.32 20.70 -1.36
C LYS A 79 5.94 21.33 -1.15
N GLU A 80 5.84 22.44 -0.40
CA GLU A 80 4.57 23.14 -0.17
C GLU A 80 3.93 23.61 -1.48
N ARG A 81 4.73 24.18 -2.39
CA ARG A 81 4.25 24.65 -3.70
C ARG A 81 3.75 23.51 -4.58
N LEU A 82 4.48 22.40 -4.66
CA LEU A 82 4.07 21.23 -5.44
C LEU A 82 2.79 20.60 -4.87
N MET A 83 2.66 20.49 -3.55
CA MET A 83 1.44 20.01 -2.90
C MET A 83 0.24 20.90 -3.26
N ALA A 84 0.39 22.22 -3.15
CA ALA A 84 -0.67 23.17 -3.44
C ALA A 84 -1.05 23.20 -4.93
N HIS A 85 -0.06 23.19 -5.83
CA HIS A 85 -0.28 23.34 -7.27
C HIS A 85 -0.89 22.07 -7.89
N PHE A 86 -0.39 20.90 -7.52
CA PHE A 86 -0.82 19.62 -8.11
C PHE A 86 -1.80 18.85 -7.21
N SER A 87 -2.25 19.43 -6.10
CA SER A 87 -3.11 18.76 -5.10
C SER A 87 -2.53 17.43 -4.61
N LEU A 88 -1.21 17.36 -4.46
CA LEU A 88 -0.49 16.15 -4.06
C LEU A 88 -0.43 16.04 -2.53
N SER A 89 -0.46 14.81 -2.04
CA SER A 89 -0.17 14.53 -0.64
C SER A 89 1.30 14.75 -0.32
N GLU A 90 1.59 14.93 0.97
CA GLU A 90 2.95 15.11 1.47
C GLU A 90 3.91 13.98 1.04
N ILE A 91 3.42 12.73 1.10
CA ILE A 91 4.20 11.53 0.77
C ILE A 91 4.48 11.47 -0.75
N GLN A 92 3.48 11.78 -1.58
CA GLN A 92 3.67 11.83 -3.05
C GLN A 92 4.69 12.90 -3.43
N THR A 93 4.57 14.10 -2.87
CA THR A 93 5.50 15.19 -3.17
C THR A 93 6.92 14.87 -2.73
N GLN A 94 7.09 14.29 -1.54
CA GLN A 94 8.41 13.83 -1.10
C GLN A 94 8.98 12.80 -2.08
N TYR A 95 8.16 11.82 -2.50
CA TYR A 95 8.59 10.79 -3.44
C TYR A 95 8.96 11.35 -4.83
N ILE A 96 8.25 12.38 -5.31
CA ILE A 96 8.58 13.10 -6.55
C ILE A 96 9.94 13.80 -6.41
N LEU A 97 10.19 14.51 -5.31
CA LEU A 97 11.47 15.20 -5.06
C LEU A 97 12.65 14.23 -4.99
N ASP A 98 12.42 13.01 -4.49
CA ASP A 98 13.43 11.95 -4.39
C ASP A 98 13.63 11.17 -5.72
N THR A 99 12.81 11.44 -6.74
CA THR A 99 12.86 10.73 -8.02
C THR A 99 14.04 11.22 -8.88
N PRO A 100 14.94 10.34 -9.33
CA PRO A 100 16.09 10.76 -10.12
C PRO A 100 15.67 11.11 -11.55
N LEU A 101 16.28 12.15 -12.13
CA LEU A 101 15.96 12.68 -13.47
C LEU A 101 15.98 11.63 -14.60
N ARG A 102 16.72 10.53 -14.42
CA ARG A 102 16.73 9.40 -15.37
C ARG A 102 15.37 8.69 -15.52
N ARG A 103 14.42 8.91 -14.59
CA ARG A 103 13.08 8.31 -14.62
C ARG A 103 12.00 9.22 -15.24
N LEU A 104 12.41 10.23 -16.00
CA LEU A 104 11.51 11.20 -16.63
C LEU A 104 11.25 10.89 -18.11
N THR A 105 11.58 9.68 -18.57
CA THR A 105 11.41 9.33 -19.98
C THR A 105 9.97 8.95 -20.28
N ARG A 106 9.58 9.02 -21.57
CA ARG A 106 8.29 8.49 -22.03
C ARG A 106 8.11 7.01 -21.65
N PHE A 107 9.19 6.24 -21.60
CA PHE A 107 9.14 4.84 -21.22
C PHE A 107 8.76 4.66 -19.75
N ASP A 108 9.34 5.45 -18.84
CA ASP A 108 8.98 5.42 -17.42
C ASP A 108 7.50 5.73 -17.19
N ARG A 109 6.92 6.67 -17.97
CA ARG A 109 5.49 6.97 -17.90
C ARG A 109 4.62 5.76 -18.26
N ILE A 110 4.96 5.04 -19.34
CA ILE A 110 4.22 3.85 -19.77
C ILE A 110 4.35 2.73 -18.72
N GLU A 111 5.54 2.56 -18.14
CA GLU A 111 5.74 1.61 -17.04
C GLU A 111 4.87 1.95 -15.83
N LEU A 112 4.77 3.23 -15.46
CA LEU A 112 3.94 3.69 -14.34
C LEU A 112 2.44 3.51 -14.61
N GLU A 113 1.96 3.83 -15.83
CA GLU A 113 0.56 3.60 -16.21
C GLU A 113 0.21 2.10 -16.16
N SER A 114 1.11 1.24 -16.66
CA SER A 114 0.96 -0.22 -16.56
C SER A 114 1.01 -0.73 -15.11
N GLU A 115 1.89 -0.17 -14.29
CA GLU A 115 1.97 -0.49 -12.86
C GLU A 115 0.68 -0.10 -12.14
N ARG A 116 0.13 1.09 -12.42
CA ARG A 116 -1.16 1.55 -11.88
C ARG A 116 -2.27 0.58 -12.21
N ASP A 117 -2.47 0.26 -13.50
CA ASP A 117 -3.56 -0.61 -13.95
C ASP A 117 -3.46 -2.01 -13.32
N LYS A 118 -2.23 -2.52 -13.17
CA LYS A 118 -1.98 -3.76 -12.46
C LYS A 118 -2.34 -3.66 -10.98
N LEU A 119 -1.95 -2.59 -10.30
CA LEU A 119 -2.25 -2.39 -8.88
C LEU A 119 -3.75 -2.29 -8.64
N ASP A 120 -4.49 -1.58 -9.50
CA ASP A 120 -5.94 -1.49 -9.43
C ASP A 120 -6.58 -2.88 -9.54
N GLY A 121 -6.20 -3.66 -10.55
CA GLY A 121 -6.71 -5.04 -10.71
C GLY A 121 -6.36 -5.94 -9.51
N GLU A 122 -5.16 -5.80 -8.93
CA GLU A 122 -4.78 -6.56 -7.74
C GLU A 122 -5.52 -6.11 -6.46
N ILE A 123 -5.93 -4.83 -6.37
CA ILE A 123 -6.71 -4.30 -5.25
C ILE A 123 -8.17 -4.75 -5.36
N GLU A 124 -8.74 -4.77 -6.57
CA GLU A 124 -10.11 -5.23 -6.81
C GLU A 124 -10.28 -6.73 -6.53
N ALA A 125 -9.22 -7.52 -6.77
CA ALA A 125 -9.22 -8.96 -6.53
C ALA A 125 -9.11 -9.38 -5.05
N LEU A 126 -8.89 -8.44 -4.11
CA LEU A 126 -8.66 -8.68 -2.68
C LEU A 126 -9.82 -8.25 -1.80
#